data_AF-A0A7V9FRD7-F1
#
_entry.id   AF-A0A7V9FRD7-F1
#
_cell.length_a   1.000
_cell.length_b   1.000
_cell.length_c   1.000
_cell.angle_alpha   90.00
_cell.angle_beta   90.00
_cell.angle_gamma   90.00
#
_symmetry.space_group_name_H-M   'P 1'
#
loop_
_entity.id
_entity.type
_entity.pdbx_description
1 polymer ?
#
loop_
_entity_poly.entity_id
_entity_poly.type
_entity_poly.pdbx_seq_one_letter_code
_entity_poly.pdbx_strand_id
1 'polypeptide(L)'
;MAGSEQIQAARRQFEEIWSKGTLDVVEEIMSDDFVRHGPDLEGGQISGLEGFKGLVTLFRTGLPDMEVPVDEMHEIGDRVIVRWRVVGTNPGLSVGL
;
A
#
# COMPACT_ATOMS: atom_id res chain seq x y z
N MET A 1 -17.53 -15.42 -5.48
CA MET A 1 -16.38 -16.09 -6.12
C MET A 1 -15.14 -15.35 -5.69
N ALA A 2 -14.12 -16.05 -5.16
CA ALA A 2 -12.85 -15.40 -4.87
C ALA A 2 -12.28 -14.82 -6.18
N GLY A 3 -11.85 -13.56 -6.16
CA GLY A 3 -11.15 -12.95 -7.30
C GLY A 3 -9.85 -13.69 -7.62
N SER A 4 -9.29 -13.43 -8.81
CA SER A 4 -7.98 -13.95 -9.26
C SER A 4 -6.85 -13.74 -8.25
N GLU A 5 -5.74 -14.44 -8.43
CA GLU A 5 -4.54 -14.27 -7.61
C GLU A 5 -4.07 -12.81 -7.57
N GLN A 6 -4.10 -12.10 -8.72
CA GLN A 6 -3.73 -10.69 -8.81
C GLN A 6 -4.67 -9.80 -8.00
N ILE A 7 -5.99 -10.04 -8.07
CA ILE A 7 -6.98 -9.30 -7.28
C ILE A 7 -6.80 -9.58 -5.78
N GLN A 8 -6.47 -10.82 -5.39
CA GLN A 8 -6.19 -11.14 -4.00
C GLN A 8 -4.91 -10.44 -3.52
N ALA A 9 -3.82 -10.50 -4.28
CA ALA A 9 -2.58 -9.82 -3.93
C ALA A 9 -2.81 -8.30 -3.77
N ALA A 10 -3.48 -7.66 -4.73
CA ALA A 10 -3.84 -6.24 -4.63
C ALA A 10 -4.69 -5.96 -3.39
N ARG A 11 -5.69 -6.80 -3.09
CA ARG A 11 -6.53 -6.65 -1.90
C ARG A 11 -5.73 -6.70 -0.59
N ARG A 12 -4.86 -7.71 -0.45
CA ARG A 12 -4.00 -7.88 0.73
C ARG A 12 -3.08 -6.67 0.91
N GLN A 13 -2.59 -6.08 -0.18
CA GLN A 13 -1.78 -4.86 -0.10
C GLN A 13 -2.54 -3.70 0.58
N PHE A 14 -3.82 -3.47 0.26
CA PHE A 14 -4.58 -2.39 0.88
C PHE A 14 -5.11 -2.75 2.28
N GLU A 15 -5.63 -3.96 2.47
CA GLU A 15 -6.31 -4.37 3.71
C GLU A 15 -5.33 -4.83 4.82
N GLU A 16 -4.20 -5.44 4.48
CA GLU A 16 -3.23 -5.96 5.45
C GLU A 16 -2.02 -5.03 5.58
N ILE A 17 -1.41 -4.64 4.47
CA ILE A 17 -0.19 -3.83 4.52
C ILE A 17 -0.52 -2.38 4.87
N TRP A 18 -1.32 -1.69 4.06
CA TRP A 18 -1.62 -0.28 4.30
C TRP A 18 -2.52 -0.07 5.53
N SER A 19 -3.64 -0.79 5.62
CA SER A 19 -4.63 -0.58 6.69
C SER A 19 -4.21 -1.15 8.05
N LYS A 20 -3.53 -2.31 8.10
CA LYS A 20 -3.13 -2.95 9.38
C LYS A 20 -1.64 -2.80 9.70
N GLY A 21 -0.80 -2.50 8.72
CA GLY A 21 0.65 -2.43 8.91
C GLY A 21 1.31 -3.78 9.03
N THR A 22 0.68 -4.86 8.54
CA THR A 22 1.26 -6.20 8.59
C THR A 22 2.37 -6.33 7.54
N LEU A 23 3.60 -6.01 7.93
CA LEU A 23 4.73 -5.91 6.99
C LEU A 23 5.19 -7.27 6.45
N ASP A 24 5.02 -8.37 7.20
CA ASP A 24 5.40 -9.73 6.76
C ASP A 24 4.66 -10.18 5.50
N VAL A 25 3.49 -9.58 5.21
CA VAL A 25 2.69 -9.86 4.01
C VAL A 25 3.38 -9.32 2.75
N VAL A 26 4.28 -8.36 2.87
CA VAL A 26 5.01 -7.77 1.72
C VAL A 26 5.77 -8.87 0.98
N GLU A 27 6.54 -9.70 1.68
CA GLU A 27 7.31 -10.80 1.11
C GLU A 27 6.45 -11.93 0.56
N GLU A 28 5.20 -12.05 1.00
CA GLU A 28 4.29 -13.08 0.52
C GLU A 28 3.67 -12.74 -0.85
N ILE A 29 3.46 -11.45 -1.13
CA ILE A 29 2.65 -11.01 -2.28
C ILE A 29 3.41 -10.14 -3.29
N MET A 30 4.64 -9.74 -2.98
CA MET A 30 5.46 -8.90 -3.85
C MET A 30 6.74 -9.62 -4.25
N SER A 31 7.20 -9.36 -5.47
CA SER A 31 8.47 -9.87 -6.00
C SER A 31 9.66 -9.11 -5.40
N ASP A 32 10.81 -9.76 -5.28
CA ASP A 32 12.06 -9.15 -4.80
C ASP A 32 12.52 -7.96 -5.66
N ASP A 33 12.14 -7.93 -6.94
CA ASP A 33 12.41 -6.84 -7.89
C ASP A 33 11.31 -5.77 -7.93
N PHE A 34 10.42 -5.74 -6.93
CA PHE A 34 9.34 -4.78 -6.85
C PHE A 34 9.83 -3.33 -6.94
N VAL A 35 9.11 -2.55 -7.76
CA VAL A 35 9.31 -1.11 -7.89
C VAL A 35 7.97 -0.41 -7.70
N ARG A 36 7.90 0.48 -6.71
CA ARG A 36 6.77 1.40 -6.54
C ARG A 36 7.06 2.69 -7.28
N HIS A 37 6.14 3.11 -8.14
CA HIS A 37 6.13 4.44 -8.73
C HIS A 37 5.03 5.29 -8.07
N GLY A 38 5.38 6.47 -7.54
CA GLY A 38 4.42 7.36 -6.90
C GLY A 38 4.98 8.77 -6.65
N PRO A 39 4.13 9.81 -6.61
CA PRO A 39 4.56 11.21 -6.57
C PRO A 39 4.98 11.72 -5.18
N ASP A 40 4.85 10.89 -4.15
CA ASP A 40 4.99 11.20 -2.73
C ASP A 40 6.43 11.24 -2.22
N LEU A 41 7.42 10.86 -3.05
CA LEU A 41 8.84 10.95 -2.70
C LEU A 41 9.63 11.65 -3.81
N GLU A 42 10.71 12.31 -3.42
CA GLU A 42 11.70 12.87 -4.36
C GLU A 42 12.26 11.76 -5.25
N GLY A 43 12.21 11.94 -6.57
CA GLY A 43 12.59 10.92 -7.55
C GLY A 43 11.47 9.93 -7.92
N GLY A 44 10.34 9.94 -7.21
CA GLY A 44 9.09 9.27 -7.60
C GLY A 44 9.12 7.75 -7.64
N GLN A 45 10.17 7.12 -7.11
CA GLN A 45 10.37 5.68 -7.18
C GLN A 45 10.96 5.11 -5.89
N ILE A 46 10.44 3.96 -5.45
CA ILE A 46 11.03 3.12 -4.41
C ILE A 46 11.35 1.76 -5.02
N SER A 47 12.59 1.30 -4.82
CA SER A 47 13.03 -0.01 -5.30
C SER A 47 13.19 -0.97 -4.13
N GLY A 48 12.67 -2.19 -4.28
CA GLY A 48 12.77 -3.28 -3.31
C GLY A 48 11.76 -3.19 -2.15
N LEU A 49 11.62 -4.31 -1.46
CA LEU A 49 10.62 -4.51 -0.40
C LEU A 49 10.90 -3.66 0.84
N GLU A 50 12.17 -3.51 1.23
CA GLU A 50 12.54 -2.74 2.43
C GLU A 50 12.20 -1.25 2.32
N GLY A 51 12.42 -0.65 1.15
CA GLY A 51 12.01 0.73 0.91
C GLY A 51 10.49 0.89 0.99
N PHE A 52 9.73 -0.09 0.47
CA PHE A 52 8.27 -0.07 0.52
C PHE A 52 7.75 -0.22 1.95
N LYS A 53 8.30 -1.14 2.75
CA LYS A 53 7.98 -1.27 4.17
C LYS A 53 8.25 0.02 4.95
N GLY A 54 9.39 0.66 4.69
CA GLY A 54 9.73 1.96 5.29
C GLY A 54 8.69 3.04 5.00
N LEU A 55 8.18 3.09 3.76
CA LEU A 55 7.09 3.99 3.38
C LEU A 55 5.80 3.69 4.14
N VAL A 56 5.41 2.42 4.24
CA VAL A 56 4.21 2.00 5.00
C VAL A 56 4.33 2.42 6.46
N THR A 57 5.48 2.19 7.08
CA THR A 57 5.76 2.62 8.46
C THR A 57 5.68 4.14 8.62
N LEU A 58 6.20 4.91 7.67
CA LEU A 58 6.14 6.37 7.67
C LEU A 58 4.68 6.86 7.70
N PHE A 59 3.84 6.39 6.77
CA PHE A 59 2.43 6.79 6.71
C PHE A 59 1.66 6.40 7.97
N ARG A 60 1.86 5.18 8.48
CA ARG A 60 1.20 4.73 9.72
C ARG A 60 1.67 5.47 10.96
N THR A 61 2.91 5.96 10.98
CA THR A 61 3.40 6.80 12.07
C THR A 61 2.74 8.18 12.04
N GLY A 62 2.52 8.74 10.85
CA GLY A 62 1.82 10.02 10.67
C GLY A 62 0.30 9.94 10.85
N LEU A 63 -0.30 8.78 10.60
CA LEU A 63 -1.73 8.50 10.74
C LEU A 63 -1.91 7.16 11.50
N PRO A 64 -1.82 7.14 12.84
CA PRO A 64 -1.82 5.89 13.62
C PRO A 64 -3.08 5.03 13.48
N ASP A 65 -4.21 5.66 13.21
CA ASP A 65 -5.52 5.05 12.97
C ASP A 65 -5.87 4.97 11.47
N MET A 66 -4.86 4.99 10.59
CA MET A 66 -5.05 4.94 9.14
C MET A 66 -5.76 3.66 8.70
N GLU A 67 -6.87 3.83 7.99
CA GLU A 67 -7.55 2.80 7.21
C GLU A 67 -7.54 3.15 5.73
N VAL A 68 -7.42 2.13 4.88
CA VAL A 68 -7.38 2.29 3.42
C VAL A 68 -8.46 1.44 2.76
N PRO A 69 -9.75 1.81 2.89
CA PRO A 69 -10.85 1.08 2.28
C PRO A 69 -10.73 1.04 0.75
N VAL A 70 -10.92 -0.16 0.21
CA VAL A 70 -11.01 -0.42 -1.22
C VAL A 70 -12.46 -0.24 -1.65
N ASP A 71 -12.71 0.71 -2.55
CA ASP A 71 -14.05 0.93 -3.09
C ASP A 71 -14.29 0.04 -4.33
N GLU A 72 -13.29 -0.09 -5.20
CA GLU A 72 -13.37 -0.93 -6.42
C GLU A 72 -12.01 -1.54 -6.80
N MET A 73 -12.05 -2.70 -7.45
CA MET A 73 -10.90 -3.34 -8.08
C MET A 73 -11.30 -3.92 -9.43
N HIS A 74 -10.50 -3.64 -10.46
CA HIS A 74 -10.70 -4.15 -11.81
C HIS A 74 -9.39 -4.76 -12.32
N GLU A 75 -9.48 -5.96 -12.88
CA GLU A 75 -8.34 -6.61 -13.56
C GLU A 75 -8.38 -6.29 -15.05
N ILE A 76 -7.22 -5.91 -15.60
CA ILE A 76 -7.03 -5.61 -17.01
C ILE A 76 -5.72 -6.26 -17.46
N GLY A 77 -5.83 -7.46 -18.03
CA GLY A 77 -4.64 -8.24 -18.42
C GLY A 77 -3.82 -8.64 -17.20
N ASP A 78 -2.57 -8.17 -17.15
CA ASP A 78 -1.62 -8.41 -16.05
C ASP A 78 -1.67 -7.33 -14.95
N ARG A 79 -2.62 -6.40 -15.02
CA ARG A 79 -2.72 -5.25 -14.11
C ARG A 79 -4.00 -5.28 -13.30
N VAL A 80 -3.91 -4.76 -12.08
CA VAL A 80 -5.08 -4.45 -11.25
C VAL A 80 -5.15 -2.93 -11.04
N ILE A 81 -6.29 -2.35 -11.37
CA ILE A 81 -6.61 -0.96 -11.05
C ILE A 81 -7.46 -0.95 -9.79
N VAL A 82 -7.02 -0.20 -8.78
CA VAL A 82 -7.72 -0.10 -7.50
C VAL A 82 -8.17 1.35 -7.26
N ARG A 83 -9.46 1.52 -6.98
CA ARG A 83 -10.00 2.77 -6.43
C ARG A 83 -10.15 2.61 -4.93
N TRP A 84 -9.48 3.47 -4.17
CA TRP A 84 -9.41 3.39 -2.71
C TRP A 84 -9.47 4.78 -2.10
N ARG A 85 -9.69 4.84 -0.79
CA ARG A 85 -9.63 6.06 0.02
C ARG A 85 -8.73 5.83 1.22
N VAL A 86 -8.19 6.91 1.79
CA VAL A 86 -7.49 6.89 3.08
C VAL A 86 -8.34 7.65 4.08
N VAL A 87 -8.49 7.09 5.27
CA VAL A 87 -9.16 7.72 6.42
C VAL A 87 -8.22 7.61 7.61
N GLY A 88 -8.12 8.66 8.41
CA GLY A 88 -7.32 8.68 9.63
C GLY A 88 -7.35 10.03 10.31
N THR A 89 -6.93 10.07 11.56
CA THR A 89 -6.79 11.25 12.39
C THR A 89 -5.37 11.80 12.25
N ASN A 90 -5.24 13.02 11.74
CA ASN A 90 -3.95 13.72 11.75
C ASN A 90 -3.66 14.22 13.19
N PRO A 91 -2.62 13.72 13.87
CA PRO A 91 -2.32 14.08 15.25
C PRO A 91 -1.72 15.50 15.40
N GLY A 92 -1.57 16.26 14.31
CA GLY A 92 -1.02 17.62 14.31
C GLY A 92 0.51 17.67 14.30
N LEU A 93 1.19 16.54 14.57
CA LEU A 93 2.58 16.33 14.18
C LEU A 93 2.61 15.95 12.71
N SER A 94 2.71 16.94 11.84
CA SER A 94 3.09 16.68 10.46
C SER A 94 4.53 16.15 10.46
N VAL A 95 4.71 14.83 10.40
CA VAL A 95 5.84 14.28 9.65
C VAL A 95 5.65 14.86 8.25
N GLY A 96 6.45 15.87 7.91
CA GLY A 96 6.24 16.78 6.79
C GLY A 96 6.26 16.10 5.43
N LEU A 97 5.16 15.43 5.11
CA LEU A 97 4.69 15.16 3.77
C LEU A 97 4.09 16.45 3.19
#